data_AF-A0A2A5T032-F1
#
_entry.id   AF-A0A2A5T032-F1
#
_cell.length_a   1.000
_cell.length_b   1.000
_cell.length_c   1.000
_cell.angle_alpha   90.00
_cell.angle_beta   90.00
_cell.angle_gamma   90.00
#
_symmetry.space_group_name_H-M   'P 1'
#
loop_
_entity.id
_entity.type
_entity.pdbx_description
1 polymer ?
#
loop_
_entity_poly.entity_id
_entity_poly.type
_entity_poly.pdbx_seq_one_letter_code
_entity_poly.pdbx_strand_id
1 'polypeptide(L)'
;MLNPLRRKIQQVSADGAYGARACYHVLKNKEIRPTILSRSNTGTGRKGILEMKLYKALNEDKMAEWKKDRGYNERSLAEIEIFR
;
A
#
# COMPACT_ATOMS: atom_id res chain seq x y z
N MET A 1 42.05 3.88 6.44
CA MET A 1 40.87 3.67 7.30
C MET A 1 39.79 4.66 6.87
N LEU A 2 38.65 4.21 6.36
CA LEU A 2 37.55 5.10 5.96
C LEU A 2 36.71 5.44 7.20
N ASN A 3 36.75 6.69 7.64
CA ASN A 3 35.82 7.17 8.66
C ASN A 3 34.40 7.11 8.09
N PRO A 4 33.46 6.37 8.70
CA PRO A 4 32.08 6.37 8.22
C PRO A 4 31.53 7.79 8.37
N LEU A 5 31.09 8.38 7.26
CA LEU A 5 30.31 9.61 7.26
C LEU A 5 28.97 9.36 7.96
N ARG A 6 28.96 9.46 9.29
CA ARG A 6 27.75 9.43 10.12
C ARG A 6 27.01 10.76 9.99
N ARG A 7 26.55 11.10 8.79
CA ARG A 7 25.64 12.23 8.60
C ARG A 7 24.24 11.79 9.00
N LYS A 8 23.61 12.53 9.91
CA LYS A 8 22.19 12.34 10.25
C LYS A 8 21.37 12.63 9.00
N ILE A 9 20.68 11.61 8.49
CA ILE A 9 19.78 11.76 7.35
C ILE A 9 18.51 12.44 7.87
N GLN A 10 18.20 13.62 7.36
CA GLN A 10 17.03 14.38 7.83
C GLN A 10 15.74 13.95 7.14
N GLN A 11 15.82 13.56 5.86
CA GLN A 11 14.66 13.25 5.04
C GLN A 11 15.00 12.17 4.01
N VAL A 12 14.02 11.31 3.70
CA VAL A 12 14.12 10.26 2.66
C VAL A 12 12.88 10.31 1.78
N SER A 13 13.06 10.41 0.47
CA SER A 13 12.03 10.16 -0.53
C SER A 13 12.19 8.76 -1.12
N ALA A 14 11.07 8.11 -1.44
CA ALA A 14 11.05 6.81 -2.11
C ALA A 14 9.76 6.68 -2.92
N ASP A 15 9.74 5.72 -3.85
CA ASP A 15 8.51 5.37 -4.55
C ASP A 15 7.47 4.73 -3.60
N GLY A 16 6.22 4.68 -4.04
CA GLY A 16 5.10 4.21 -3.23
C GLY A 16 5.16 2.73 -2.81
N ALA A 17 6.05 1.91 -3.38
CA ALA A 17 6.24 0.51 -2.94
C ALA A 17 6.88 0.45 -1.54
N TYR A 18 7.65 1.48 -1.17
CA TYR A 18 8.23 1.63 0.16
C TYR A 18 7.28 2.28 1.19
N GLY A 19 6.01 2.47 0.84
CA GLY A 19 4.95 2.95 1.74
C GLY A 19 4.47 1.92 2.79
N ALA A 20 5.16 0.78 2.94
CA ALA A 20 4.81 -0.25 3.90
C ALA A 20 5.04 0.20 5.36
N ARG A 21 4.20 -0.26 6.30
CA ARG A 21 4.29 0.09 7.75
C ARG A 21 5.68 -0.17 8.35
N ALA A 22 6.40 -1.18 7.87
CA ALA A 22 7.76 -1.49 8.31
C ALA A 22 8.76 -0.38 7.97
N CYS A 23 8.64 0.24 6.78
CA CYS A 23 9.51 1.35 6.38
C CYS A 23 9.31 2.57 7.29
N TYR A 24 8.05 2.93 7.56
CA TYR A 24 7.74 4.03 8.49
C TYR A 24 8.23 3.78 9.92
N HIS A 25 8.20 2.55 10.41
CA HIS A 25 8.77 2.22 11.73
C HIS A 25 10.28 2.47 11.78
N VAL A 26 11.01 2.01 10.77
CA VAL A 26 12.47 2.21 10.71
C VAL A 26 12.80 3.71 10.61
N LEU A 27 12.06 4.47 9.79
CA LEU A 27 12.27 5.91 9.64
C LEU A 27 11.93 6.67 10.93
N LYS A 28 10.85 6.30 11.63
CA LYS A 28 10.49 6.87 12.93
C LYS A 28 11.56 6.59 13.99
N ASN A 29 12.05 5.35 14.08
CA ASN A 29 13.10 4.97 15.03
C ASN A 29 14.42 5.69 14.77
N LYS A 30 14.66 6.12 13.53
CA LYS A 30 15.85 6.89 13.13
C LYS A 30 15.62 8.40 13.10
N GLU A 31 14.43 8.87 13.48
CA GLU A 31 14.01 10.28 13.43
C GLU A 31 14.16 10.92 12.03
N ILE A 32 13.92 10.14 10.98
CA ILE A 32 14.05 10.57 9.59
C ILE A 32 12.66 10.94 9.05
N ARG A 33 12.54 12.11 8.42
CA ARG A 33 11.29 12.55 7.79
C ARG A 33 11.02 11.74 6.50
N PRO A 34 9.96 10.93 6.42
CA PRO A 34 9.58 10.29 5.17
C PRO A 34 8.91 11.31 4.22
N THR A 35 9.30 11.29 2.96
CA THR A 35 8.59 11.90 1.82
C THR A 35 8.32 10.80 0.79
N ILE A 36 7.78 9.70 1.30
CA ILE A 36 7.31 8.58 0.51
C ILE A 36 5.88 8.90 0.13
N LEU A 37 5.61 9.04 -1.17
CA LEU A 37 4.26 9.26 -1.65
C LEU A 37 3.45 8.01 -1.33
N SER A 38 2.55 8.12 -0.36
CA SER A 38 1.54 7.10 -0.13
C SER A 38 0.83 6.86 -1.46
N ARG A 39 0.66 5.60 -1.85
CA ARG A 39 -0.15 5.18 -3.02
C ARG A 39 -1.66 5.44 -2.80
N SER A 40 -2.01 6.46 -2.01
CA SER A 40 -3.37 6.88 -1.69
C SER A 40 -4.02 7.73 -2.79
N ASN A 41 -3.34 8.01 -3.90
CA ASN A 41 -3.93 8.69 -5.05
C ASN A 41 -4.53 7.75 -6.11
N THR A 42 -4.78 6.48 -5.80
CA THR A 42 -5.73 5.69 -6.58
C THR A 42 -7.15 5.93 -6.07
N GLY A 43 -7.67 7.13 -6.37
CA GLY A 43 -9.05 7.60 -6.25
C GLY A 43 -9.91 6.98 -5.14
N THR A 44 -10.21 7.75 -4.10
CA THR A 44 -11.22 7.48 -3.07
C THR A 44 -12.56 6.99 -3.64
N GLY A 45 -12.92 7.40 -4.87
CA GLY A 45 -14.09 6.89 -5.61
C GLY A 45 -13.94 5.48 -6.20
N ARG A 46 -12.74 5.07 -6.65
CA ARG A 46 -12.49 3.69 -7.14
C ARG A 46 -12.52 2.68 -6.00
N LYS A 47 -12.11 3.10 -4.80
CA LYS A 47 -12.08 2.27 -3.59
C LYS A 47 -13.48 1.79 -3.18
N GLY A 48 -14.44 2.71 -3.02
CA GLY A 48 -15.82 2.34 -2.66
C GLY A 48 -16.51 1.47 -3.74
N ILE A 49 -16.21 1.71 -5.02
CA ILE A 49 -16.70 0.89 -6.13
C ILE A 49 -16.12 -0.53 -6.07
N LEU A 50 -14.85 -0.68 -5.68
CA LEU A 50 -14.18 -1.97 -5.59
C LEU A 50 -14.72 -2.80 -4.42
N GLU A 51 -14.94 -2.17 -3.27
CA GLU A 51 -15.55 -2.80 -2.08
C GLU A 51 -16.97 -3.28 -2.41
N MET A 52 -17.84 -2.41 -2.93
CA MET A 52 -19.21 -2.77 -3.30
C MET A 52 -19.26 -3.95 -4.29
N LYS A 53 -18.37 -3.96 -5.29
CA LYS A 53 -18.27 -5.05 -6.26
C LYS A 53 -17.77 -6.36 -5.64
N LEU A 54 -16.85 -6.29 -4.68
CA LEU A 54 -16.38 -7.49 -4.00
C LEU A 54 -17.43 -8.05 -3.04
N TYR A 55 -18.11 -7.20 -2.26
CA TYR A 55 -19.24 -7.63 -1.42
C TYR A 55 -20.33 -8.32 -2.22
N LYS A 56 -20.64 -7.79 -3.42
CA LYS A 56 -21.56 -8.46 -4.35
C LYS A 56 -21.06 -9.83 -4.80
N ALA A 57 -19.78 -9.95 -5.17
CA ALA A 57 -19.20 -11.23 -5.58
C ALA A 57 -19.13 -12.26 -4.44
N LEU A 58 -18.92 -11.81 -3.20
CA LEU A 58 -18.93 -12.64 -2.01
C LEU A 58 -20.34 -13.17 -1.71
N ASN A 59 -21.35 -12.30 -1.76
CA ASN A 59 -22.75 -12.67 -1.54
C ASN A 59 -23.31 -13.60 -2.63
N GLU A 60 -22.76 -13.52 -3.85
CA GLU A 60 -23.16 -14.37 -4.98
C GLU A 60 -22.31 -15.65 -5.12
N ASP A 61 -21.34 -15.90 -4.23
CA ASP A 61 -20.35 -16.99 -4.33
C ASP A 61 -19.57 -17.01 -5.67
N LYS A 62 -19.47 -15.86 -6.34
CA LYS A 62 -18.77 -15.68 -7.63
C LYS A 62 -17.36 -15.17 -7.48
N MET A 63 -16.74 -15.42 -6.32
CA MET A 63 -15.40 -14.92 -6.03
C MET A 63 -14.34 -15.46 -7.01
N ALA A 64 -14.48 -16.71 -7.47
CA ALA A 64 -13.56 -17.30 -8.44
C ALA A 64 -13.61 -16.58 -9.80
N GLU A 65 -14.81 -16.21 -10.26
CA GLU A 65 -15.03 -15.50 -11.51
C GLU A 65 -14.54 -14.05 -11.43
N TRP A 66 -14.89 -13.36 -10.34
CA TRP A 66 -14.45 -11.99 -10.08
C TRP A 66 -12.91 -11.89 -10.02
N LYS A 67 -12.26 -12.88 -9.42
CA LYS A 67 -10.79 -12.97 -9.33
C LYS A 67 -10.10 -13.22 -10.67
N LYS A 68 -10.82 -13.75 -11.67
CA LYS A 68 -10.31 -14.01 -13.03
C LYS A 68 -10.54 -12.81 -13.94
N ASP A 69 -11.66 -12.14 -13.78
CA ASP A 69 -12.03 -10.92 -14.52
C ASP A 69 -11.19 -9.71 -14.10
N ARG A 70 -10.86 -9.61 -12.81
CA ARG A 70 -10.04 -8.52 -12.27
C ARG A 70 -8.56 -8.89 -12.27
N GLY A 71 -7.74 -8.00 -12.82
CA GLY A 71 -6.28 -8.14 -12.78
C GLY A 71 -5.71 -8.14 -11.35
N TYR A 72 -4.52 -8.71 -11.19
CA TYR A 72 -3.83 -8.91 -9.90
C TYR A 72 -3.82 -7.68 -8.99
N ASN A 73 -3.64 -6.49 -9.57
CA ASN A 73 -3.55 -5.24 -8.83
C ASN A 73 -4.87 -4.84 -8.12
N GLU A 74 -6.02 -5.06 -8.75
CA GLU A 74 -7.32 -4.73 -8.13
C GLU A 74 -7.70 -5.75 -7.06
N ARG A 75 -7.38 -7.03 -7.29
CA ARG A 75 -7.57 -8.10 -6.32
C ARG A 75 -6.75 -7.88 -5.05
N SER A 76 -5.47 -7.54 -5.19
CA SER A 76 -4.58 -7.31 -4.05
C SER A 76 -5.03 -6.12 -3.20
N LEU A 77 -5.56 -5.06 -3.81
CA LEU A 77 -6.11 -3.91 -3.07
C LEU A 77 -7.39 -4.28 -2.29
N ALA A 78 -8.29 -5.07 -2.88
CA ALA A 78 -9.52 -5.50 -2.20
C ALA A 78 -9.25 -6.48 -1.05
N GLU A 79 -8.33 -7.44 -1.22
CA GLU A 79 -7.99 -8.44 -0.20
C GLU A 79 -7.26 -7.81 1.01
N ILE A 80 -6.36 -6.85 0.79
CA ILE A 80 -5.64 -6.13 1.87
C ILE A 80 -6.58 -5.28 2.73
N GLU A 81 -7.66 -4.75 2.16
CA GLU A 81 -8.59 -3.87 2.87
C GLU A 81 -9.61 -4.63 3.72
N ILE A 82 -9.98 -5.86 3.32
CA ILE A 82 -11.04 -6.66 3.98
C ILE A 82 -10.49 -7.62 5.03
N PHE A 83 -9.31 -8.21 4.79
CA PHE A 83 -8.66 -9.10 5.76
C PHE A 83 -7.74 -8.35 6.73
N ARG A 84 -7.94 -7.04 6.89
CA ARG A 84 -7.11 -6.20 7.76
C ARG A 84 -7.50 -6.27 9.23
#